data_AF-A0A8T5M2H7-F1
#
_entry.id   AF-A0A8T5M2H7-F1
#
_cell.length_a   1.000
_cell.length_b   1.000
_cell.length_c   1.000
_cell.angle_alpha   90.00
_cell.angle_beta   90.00
_cell.angle_gamma   90.00
#
_symmetry.space_group_name_H-M   'P 1'
#
loop_
_entity.id
_entity.type
_entity.pdbx_description
1 polymer ?
#
loop_
_entity_poly.entity_id
_entity_poly.type
_entity_poly.pdbx_seq_one_letter_code
_entity_poly.pdbx_strand_id
1 'polypeptide(L)'
;MEKSNYSVDQLGSNLNELQIDLATTKANLDVQKDFNDHLFKQLEGASGNLTKCILENGKLTNDLDYLKKSYESNLNQIQEDLDKKEEEIQELKSKKGEELKIVENSLLLQLNQSQTEMVKLQEDFDKFIYRMARNVCCKQKVDNNAIKSYEVINGELVCLEKSGKLLNCWDEQNSDEFAAASCG
;
A
#
# COMPACT_ATOMS: atom_id res chain seq x y z
N MET A 1 31.74 78.03 82.60
CA MET A 1 30.54 78.63 81.98
C MET A 1 31.01 79.64 80.94
N GLU A 2 31.38 79.17 79.75
CA GLU A 2 31.67 80.06 78.63
C GLU A 2 30.35 80.57 78.06
N LYS A 3 30.03 81.84 78.33
CA LYS A 3 28.96 82.55 77.63
C LYS A 3 29.50 82.94 76.26
N SER A 4 29.05 82.27 75.22
CA SER A 4 29.35 82.65 73.83
C SER A 4 28.76 84.03 73.52
N ASN A 5 29.59 85.06 73.45
CA ASN A 5 29.23 86.38 72.94
C ASN A 5 29.44 86.38 71.42
N TYR A 6 28.49 85.84 70.67
CA TYR A 6 28.45 86.05 69.22
C TYR A 6 28.10 87.52 68.95
N SER A 7 28.77 88.16 67.98
CA SER A 7 28.32 89.47 67.49
C SER A 7 27.02 89.30 66.69
N VAL A 8 26.20 90.35 66.64
CA VAL A 8 24.95 90.35 65.85
C VAL A 8 25.22 90.02 64.37
N ASP A 9 26.37 90.46 63.83
CA ASP A 9 26.77 90.18 62.44
C ASP A 9 27.14 88.71 62.21
N GLN A 10 27.74 88.04 63.20
CA GLN A 10 28.03 86.60 63.13
C GLN A 10 26.75 85.77 63.18
N LEU A 11 25.79 86.17 64.03
CA LEU A 11 24.47 85.53 64.08
C LEU A 11 23.71 85.71 62.76
N GLY A 12 23.76 86.90 62.15
CA GLY A 12 23.15 87.18 60.85
C GLY A 12 23.74 86.35 59.71
N SER A 13 25.07 86.18 59.69
CA SER A 13 25.77 85.38 58.67
C SER A 13 25.42 83.89 58.79
N ASN A 14 25.47 83.33 59.99
CA ASN A 14 25.11 81.92 60.23
C ASN A 14 23.63 81.65 59.91
N LEU A 15 22.73 82.60 60.18
CA LEU A 15 21.32 82.47 59.83
C LEU A 15 21.13 82.40 58.31
N ASN A 16 21.86 83.22 57.55
CA ASN A 16 21.82 83.21 56.09
C ASN A 16 22.39 81.91 55.51
N GLU A 17 23.51 81.40 56.04
CA GLU A 17 24.06 80.10 55.64
C GLU A 17 23.05 78.95 55.87
N LEU A 18 22.44 78.90 57.05
CA LEU A 18 21.40 77.91 57.35
C LEU A 18 20.16 78.03 56.44
N GLN A 19 19.79 79.23 56.03
CA GLN A 19 18.70 79.44 55.06
C GLN A 19 19.07 78.92 53.66
N ILE A 20 20.31 79.15 53.22
CA ILE A 20 20.83 78.63 51.94
C ILE A 20 20.89 77.09 51.98
N ASP A 21 21.39 76.51 53.07
CA ASP A 21 21.46 75.06 53.24
C ASP A 21 20.07 74.43 53.29
N LEU A 22 19.11 75.06 53.97
CA LEU A 22 17.72 74.61 54.01
C LEU A 22 17.09 74.65 52.61
N ALA A 23 17.30 75.74 51.86
CA ALA A 23 16.80 75.88 50.50
C ALA A 23 17.40 74.82 49.57
N THR A 24 18.71 74.58 49.68
CA THR A 24 19.44 73.57 48.91
C THR A 24 18.97 72.15 49.24
N THR A 25 18.84 71.85 50.53
CA THR A 25 18.35 70.54 51.00
C THR A 25 16.92 70.30 50.52
N LYS A 26 16.07 71.33 50.55
CA LYS A 26 14.70 71.25 50.04
C LYS A 26 14.68 70.98 48.53
N ALA A 27 15.47 71.70 47.75
CA ALA A 27 15.57 71.48 46.30
C ALA A 27 16.07 70.06 45.98
N ASN A 28 17.07 69.56 46.72
CA ASN A 28 17.56 68.19 46.57
C ASN A 28 16.49 67.15 46.92
N LEU A 29 15.71 67.39 47.98
CA LEU A 29 14.61 66.51 48.36
C LEU A 29 13.52 66.47 47.28
N ASP A 30 13.19 67.63 46.69
CA ASP A 30 12.22 67.72 45.60
C ASP A 30 12.72 66.94 44.35
N VAL A 31 13.99 67.09 43.97
CA VAL A 31 14.59 66.32 42.85
C VAL A 31 14.61 64.82 43.14
N GLN A 32 14.94 64.41 44.36
CA GLN A 32 14.91 62.99 44.75
C GLN A 32 13.50 62.41 44.71
N LYS A 33 12.50 63.20 45.13
CA LYS A 33 11.10 62.81 45.05
C LYS A 33 10.68 62.60 43.59
N ASP A 34 10.97 63.55 42.71
CA ASP A 34 10.64 63.44 41.28
C ASP A 34 11.32 62.24 40.61
N PHE A 35 12.59 62.00 40.97
CA PHE A 35 13.33 60.83 40.50
C PHE A 35 12.72 59.52 40.99
N ASN A 36 12.35 59.43 42.27
CA ASN A 36 11.67 58.25 42.82
C ASN A 36 10.31 58.02 42.15
N ASP A 37 9.51 59.07 41.96
CA ASP A 37 8.22 58.99 41.26
C ASP A 37 8.39 58.48 39.82
N HIS A 38 9.47 58.90 39.14
CA HIS A 38 9.81 58.40 37.80
C HIS A 38 10.18 56.91 37.82
N LEU A 39 11.02 56.49 38.76
CA LEU A 39 11.40 55.08 38.93
C LEU A 39 10.19 54.21 39.26
N PHE A 40 9.29 54.66 40.12
CA PHE A 40 8.06 53.93 40.44
C PHE A 40 7.19 53.72 39.20
N LYS A 41 6.99 54.76 38.38
CA LYS A 41 6.24 54.63 37.12
C LYS A 41 6.90 53.66 36.13
N GLN A 42 8.23 53.69 36.02
CA GLN A 42 8.95 52.74 35.19
C GLN A 42 8.78 51.30 35.70
N LEU A 43 8.86 51.10 37.01
CA LEU A 43 8.69 49.80 37.64
C LEU A 43 7.27 49.25 37.43
N GLU A 44 6.24 50.09 37.60
CA GLU A 44 4.85 49.72 37.32
C GLU A 44 4.64 49.34 35.86
N GLY A 45 5.20 50.13 34.92
CA GLY A 45 5.14 49.84 33.50
C GLY A 45 5.84 48.53 33.12
N ALA A 46 7.04 48.30 33.65
CA ALA A 46 7.79 47.07 33.45
C ALA A 46 7.06 45.85 34.03
N SER A 47 6.50 45.99 35.25
CA SER A 47 5.71 44.95 35.90
C SER A 47 4.46 44.60 35.07
N GLY A 48 3.72 45.60 34.58
CA GLY A 48 2.55 45.38 33.74
C GLY A 48 2.88 44.69 32.42
N ASN A 49 3.99 45.06 31.77
CA ASN A 49 4.47 44.39 30.56
C ASN A 49 4.88 42.94 30.83
N LEU A 50 5.56 42.68 31.94
CA LEU A 50 5.93 41.33 32.35
C LEU A 50 4.69 40.46 32.61
N THR A 51 3.68 40.97 33.30
CA THR A 51 2.42 40.25 33.51
C THR A 51 1.73 39.90 32.19
N LYS A 52 1.67 40.83 31.23
CA LYS A 52 1.12 40.55 29.90
C LYS A 52 1.92 39.46 29.18
N CYS A 53 3.24 39.55 29.21
CA CYS A 53 4.13 38.55 28.61
C CYS A 53 3.91 37.15 29.22
N ILE A 54 3.76 37.05 30.54
CA ILE A 54 3.50 35.77 31.23
C ILE A 54 2.16 35.18 30.78
N LEU A 55 1.12 36.01 30.68
CA LEU A 55 -0.21 35.57 30.24
C LEU A 55 -0.20 35.09 28.79
N GLU A 56 0.46 35.83 27.89
CA GLU A 56 0.61 35.45 26.49
C GLU A 56 1.42 34.16 26.33
N ASN A 57 2.52 34.03 27.07
CA ASN A 57 3.33 32.81 27.07
C ASN A 57 2.54 31.59 27.58
N GLY A 58 1.70 31.78 28.61
CA GLY A 58 0.82 30.73 29.11
C GLY A 58 -0.21 30.29 28.07
N LYS A 59 -0.82 31.24 27.34
CA LYS A 59 -1.74 30.92 26.24
C LYS A 59 -1.04 30.14 25.13
N LEU A 60 0.11 30.61 24.68
CA LEU A 60 0.88 29.97 23.62
C LEU A 60 1.31 28.54 24.00
N THR A 61 1.71 28.34 25.26
CA THR A 61 2.05 27.00 25.78
C THR A 61 0.85 26.05 25.72
N ASN A 62 -0.32 26.52 26.15
CA ASN A 62 -1.55 25.71 26.10
C ASN A 62 -1.97 25.38 24.66
N ASP A 63 -1.87 26.35 23.76
CA ASP A 63 -2.20 26.16 22.34
C ASP A 63 -1.25 25.14 21.68
N LEU A 64 0.05 25.20 22.00
CA LEU A 64 1.02 24.21 21.54
C LEU A 64 0.73 22.81 22.09
N ASP A 65 0.40 22.69 23.37
CA ASP A 65 0.05 21.41 23.99
C ASP A 65 -1.22 20.81 23.38
N TYR A 66 -2.24 21.64 23.12
CA TYR A 66 -3.46 21.21 22.43
C TYR A 66 -3.15 20.73 21.01
N LEU A 67 -2.40 21.51 20.26
CA LEU A 67 -2.05 21.19 18.88
C LEU A 67 -1.23 19.90 18.81
N LYS A 68 -0.27 19.71 19.72
CA LYS A 68 0.52 18.48 19.84
C LYS A 68 -0.36 17.26 20.07
N LYS A 69 -1.28 17.32 21.03
CA LYS A 69 -2.23 16.21 21.29
C LYS A 69 -3.13 15.92 20.10
N SER A 70 -3.57 16.96 19.40
CA SER A 70 -4.38 16.79 18.18
C SER A 70 -3.61 16.09 17.08
N TYR A 71 -2.34 16.47 16.85
CA TYR A 71 -1.50 15.79 15.85
C TYR A 71 -1.17 14.35 16.24
N GLU A 72 -0.85 14.08 17.52
CA GLU A 72 -0.62 12.71 18.01
C GLU A 72 -1.86 11.83 17.80
N SER A 73 -3.06 12.34 18.09
CA SER A 73 -4.31 11.63 17.83
C SER A 73 -4.52 11.34 16.35
N ASN A 74 -4.27 12.31 15.48
CA ASN A 74 -4.43 12.14 14.03
C ASN A 74 -3.42 11.14 13.46
N LEU A 75 -2.18 11.17 13.95
CA LEU A 75 -1.15 10.21 13.54
C LEU A 75 -1.54 8.78 13.93
N ASN A 76 -2.05 8.57 15.14
CA ASN A 76 -2.52 7.26 15.56
C ASN A 76 -3.68 6.77 14.69
N GLN A 77 -4.66 7.64 14.39
CA GLN A 77 -5.78 7.27 13.52
C GLN A 77 -5.31 6.91 12.10
N ILE A 78 -4.40 7.69 11.53
CA ILE A 78 -3.84 7.40 10.20
C ILE A 78 -3.10 6.07 10.22
N GLN A 79 -2.35 5.77 11.28
CA GLN A 79 -1.64 4.49 11.42
C GLN A 79 -2.61 3.31 11.49
N GLU A 80 -3.68 3.41 12.30
CA GLU A 80 -4.72 2.39 12.40
C GLU A 80 -5.42 2.13 11.04
N ASP A 81 -5.72 3.20 10.30
CA ASP A 81 -6.30 3.09 8.96
C ASP A 81 -5.33 2.42 7.97
N LEU A 82 -4.02 2.71 8.10
CA LEU A 82 -2.97 2.12 7.26
C LEU A 82 -2.87 0.61 7.51
N ASP A 83 -2.78 0.22 8.79
CA ASP A 83 -2.69 -1.18 9.20
C ASP A 83 -3.90 -1.98 8.70
N LYS A 84 -5.11 -1.41 8.86
CA LYS A 84 -6.34 -2.03 8.34
C LYS A 84 -6.34 -2.19 6.83
N LYS A 85 -5.84 -1.19 6.09
CA LYS A 85 -5.75 -1.27 4.62
C LYS A 85 -4.72 -2.30 4.16
N GLU A 86 -3.62 -2.46 4.89
CA GLU A 86 -2.64 -3.51 4.62
C GLU A 86 -3.24 -4.91 4.82
N GLU A 87 -4.01 -5.11 5.89
CA GLU A 87 -4.74 -6.36 6.14
C GLU A 87 -5.73 -6.68 5.01
N GLU A 88 -6.56 -5.71 4.60
CA GLU A 88 -7.51 -5.86 3.49
C GLU A 88 -6.79 -6.25 2.17
N ILE A 89 -5.63 -5.64 1.90
CA ILE A 89 -4.83 -5.96 0.70
C ILE A 89 -4.30 -7.39 0.77
N GLN A 90 -3.82 -7.85 1.93
CA GLN A 90 -3.30 -9.21 2.10
C GLN A 90 -4.40 -10.27 1.95
N GLU A 91 -5.58 -10.01 2.50
CA GLU A 91 -6.74 -10.88 2.35
C GLU A 91 -7.16 -11.00 0.88
N LEU A 92 -7.27 -9.85 0.17
CA LEU A 92 -7.62 -9.83 -1.25
C LEU A 92 -6.59 -10.55 -2.13
N LYS A 93 -5.30 -10.39 -1.84
CA LYS A 93 -4.23 -11.12 -2.55
C LYS A 93 -4.36 -12.62 -2.36
N SER A 94 -4.60 -13.06 -1.12
CA SER A 94 -4.74 -14.48 -0.79
C SER A 94 -5.95 -15.09 -1.51
N LYS A 95 -7.11 -14.43 -1.42
CA LYS A 95 -8.35 -14.88 -2.06
C LYS A 95 -8.21 -14.97 -3.59
N LYS A 96 -7.67 -13.93 -4.23
CA LYS A 96 -7.43 -13.96 -5.69
C LYS A 96 -6.42 -15.02 -6.10
N GLY A 97 -5.41 -15.27 -5.27
CA GLY A 97 -4.44 -16.34 -5.50
C GLY A 97 -5.09 -17.72 -5.50
N GLU A 98 -6.05 -17.96 -4.61
CA GLU A 98 -6.83 -19.21 -4.57
C GLU A 98 -7.78 -19.34 -5.76
N GLU A 99 -8.51 -18.27 -6.10
CA GLU A 99 -9.41 -18.24 -7.26
C GLU A 99 -8.65 -18.54 -8.57
N LEU A 100 -7.46 -17.95 -8.75
CA LEU A 100 -6.60 -18.23 -9.90
C LEU A 100 -6.19 -19.71 -9.98
N LYS A 101 -5.81 -20.32 -8.86
CA LYS A 101 -5.45 -21.75 -8.81
C LYS A 101 -6.63 -22.65 -9.18
N ILE A 102 -7.84 -22.32 -8.74
CA ILE A 102 -9.05 -23.07 -9.09
C ILE A 102 -9.31 -23.01 -10.60
N VAL A 103 -9.23 -21.80 -11.18
CA VAL A 103 -9.43 -21.59 -12.61
C VAL A 103 -8.37 -22.31 -13.44
N GLU A 104 -7.10 -22.20 -13.04
CA GLU A 104 -5.97 -22.88 -13.69
C GLU A 104 -6.16 -24.40 -13.70
N ASN A 105 -6.51 -25.00 -12.55
CA ASN A 105 -6.78 -26.43 -12.45
C ASN A 105 -7.97 -26.86 -13.32
N SER A 106 -9.04 -26.05 -13.35
CA SER A 106 -10.22 -26.33 -14.17
C SER A 106 -9.89 -26.30 -15.67
N LEU A 107 -9.10 -25.31 -16.11
CA LEU A 107 -8.67 -25.19 -17.50
C LEU A 107 -7.77 -26.37 -17.91
N LEU A 108 -6.86 -26.78 -17.03
CA LEU A 108 -5.97 -27.91 -17.27
C LEU A 108 -6.74 -29.23 -17.40
N LEU A 109 -7.78 -29.42 -16.59
CA LEU A 109 -8.69 -30.57 -16.72
C LEU A 109 -9.44 -30.56 -18.05
N GLN A 110 -10.00 -29.42 -18.46
CA GLN A 110 -10.70 -29.28 -19.74
C GLN A 110 -9.77 -29.54 -20.93
N LEU A 111 -8.55 -29.02 -20.89
CA LEU A 111 -7.55 -29.23 -21.94
C LEU A 111 -7.23 -30.73 -22.08
N ASN A 112 -6.99 -31.43 -20.97
CA ASN A 112 -6.72 -32.87 -20.97
C ASN A 112 -7.91 -33.69 -21.49
N GLN A 113 -9.14 -33.29 -21.14
CA GLN A 113 -10.36 -33.92 -21.64
C GLN A 113 -10.49 -33.75 -23.16
N SER A 114 -10.42 -32.52 -23.67
CA SER A 114 -10.50 -32.25 -25.11
C SER A 114 -9.38 -32.95 -25.89
N GLN A 115 -8.17 -33.01 -25.34
CA GLN A 115 -7.06 -33.73 -25.98
C GLN A 115 -7.33 -35.24 -26.05
N THR A 116 -7.89 -35.83 -25.00
CA THR A 116 -8.30 -37.24 -24.99
C THR A 116 -9.42 -37.52 -25.99
N GLU A 117 -10.41 -36.62 -26.09
CA GLU A 117 -11.50 -36.72 -27.07
C GLU A 117 -10.99 -36.63 -28.51
N MET A 118 -10.05 -35.71 -28.78
CA MET A 118 -9.43 -35.59 -30.10
C MET A 118 -8.66 -36.86 -30.50
N VAL A 119 -7.92 -37.46 -29.58
CA VAL A 119 -7.21 -38.73 -29.82
C VAL A 119 -8.23 -39.85 -30.13
N LYS A 120 -9.29 -39.97 -29.33
CA LYS A 120 -10.34 -40.97 -29.59
C LYS A 120 -11.04 -40.76 -30.93
N LEU A 121 -11.38 -39.52 -31.26
CA LEU A 121 -12.02 -39.19 -32.54
C LEU A 121 -11.10 -39.52 -33.71
N GLN A 122 -9.79 -39.26 -33.59
CA GLN A 122 -8.80 -39.63 -34.59
C GLN A 122 -8.70 -41.15 -34.75
N GLU A 123 -8.64 -41.91 -33.66
CA GLU A 123 -8.64 -43.37 -33.70
C GLU A 123 -9.90 -43.95 -34.35
N ASP A 124 -11.08 -43.39 -34.03
CA ASP A 124 -12.35 -43.84 -34.59
C ASP A 124 -12.47 -43.47 -36.07
N PHE A 125 -11.97 -42.31 -36.48
CA PHE A 125 -11.85 -41.91 -37.87
C PHE A 125 -10.91 -42.85 -38.64
N ASP A 126 -9.74 -43.17 -38.11
CA ASP A 126 -8.80 -44.10 -38.73
C ASP A 126 -9.42 -45.50 -38.90
N LYS A 127 -10.14 -46.01 -37.90
CA LYS A 127 -10.89 -47.28 -37.99
C LYS A 127 -11.98 -47.22 -39.06
N PHE A 128 -12.72 -46.11 -39.14
CA PHE A 128 -13.76 -45.92 -40.13
C PHE A 128 -13.20 -45.90 -41.56
N ILE A 129 -12.12 -45.14 -41.79
CA ILE A 129 -11.41 -45.09 -43.07
C ILE A 129 -10.88 -46.47 -43.42
N TYR A 130 -10.29 -47.21 -42.49
CA TYR A 130 -9.81 -48.57 -42.76
C TYR A 130 -10.95 -49.51 -43.19
N ARG A 131 -12.11 -49.46 -42.53
CA ARG A 131 -13.29 -50.26 -42.91
C ARG A 131 -13.82 -49.87 -44.29
N MET A 132 -13.91 -48.57 -44.58
CA MET A 132 -14.26 -48.05 -45.90
C MET A 132 -13.27 -48.53 -46.97
N ALA A 133 -11.97 -48.42 -46.70
CA ALA A 133 -10.89 -48.88 -47.57
C ALA A 133 -11.03 -50.36 -47.89
N ARG A 134 -11.28 -51.19 -46.87
CA ARG A 134 -11.55 -52.62 -47.05
C ARG A 134 -12.77 -52.84 -47.95
N ASN A 135 -13.87 -52.15 -47.70
CA ASN A 135 -15.10 -52.34 -48.49
C ASN A 135 -14.98 -51.90 -49.95
N VAL A 136 -14.24 -50.82 -50.23
CA VAL A 136 -14.12 -50.25 -51.59
C VAL A 136 -12.94 -50.85 -52.33
N CYS A 137 -11.73 -50.78 -51.75
CA CYS A 137 -10.51 -51.20 -52.43
C CYS A 137 -10.40 -52.73 -52.57
N CYS A 138 -10.95 -53.52 -51.63
CA CYS A 138 -10.95 -54.97 -51.81
C CYS A 138 -11.91 -55.42 -52.91
N LYS A 139 -13.02 -54.70 -53.13
CA LYS A 139 -13.87 -54.94 -54.31
C LYS A 139 -13.10 -54.66 -55.59
N GLN A 140 -12.43 -53.50 -55.68
CA GLN A 140 -11.59 -53.16 -56.84
C GLN A 140 -10.42 -54.14 -57.03
N LYS A 141 -9.90 -54.71 -55.95
CA LYS A 141 -8.81 -55.69 -56.01
C LYS A 141 -9.20 -56.99 -56.70
N VAL A 142 -10.49 -57.38 -56.63
CA VAL A 142 -11.00 -58.54 -57.38
C VAL A 142 -10.80 -58.34 -58.88
N ASP A 143 -10.99 -57.10 -59.36
CA ASP A 143 -10.79 -56.75 -60.76
C ASP A 143 -9.31 -56.43 -61.08
N ASN A 144 -8.58 -55.83 -60.13
CA ASN A 144 -7.16 -55.51 -60.26
C ASN A 144 -6.33 -56.02 -59.05
N ASN A 145 -5.72 -57.20 -59.22
CA ASN A 145 -4.90 -57.84 -58.19
C ASN A 145 -3.65 -57.03 -57.75
N ALA A 146 -3.26 -55.98 -58.49
CA ALA A 146 -2.11 -55.15 -58.13
C ALA A 146 -2.38 -54.25 -56.91
N ILE A 147 -3.64 -54.00 -56.54
CA ILE A 147 -4.01 -53.14 -55.40
C ILE A 147 -3.60 -53.79 -54.07
N LYS A 148 -2.79 -53.08 -53.26
CA LYS A 148 -2.27 -53.57 -51.97
C LYS A 148 -2.39 -52.57 -50.81
N SER A 149 -2.71 -51.32 -51.10
CA SER A 149 -2.75 -50.25 -50.10
C SER A 149 -3.83 -49.22 -50.44
N TYR A 150 -4.07 -48.31 -49.51
CA TYR A 150 -4.96 -47.18 -49.72
C TYR A 150 -4.35 -45.90 -49.13
N GLU A 151 -4.82 -44.77 -49.61
CA GLU A 151 -4.48 -43.45 -49.09
C GLU A 151 -5.74 -42.57 -49.11
N VAL A 152 -5.81 -41.58 -48.22
CA VAL A 152 -6.87 -40.57 -48.23
C VAL A 152 -6.26 -39.27 -48.74
N ILE A 153 -6.68 -38.82 -49.92
CA ILE A 153 -6.19 -37.61 -50.56
C ILE A 153 -7.37 -36.65 -50.69
N ASN A 154 -7.27 -35.46 -50.10
CA ASN A 154 -8.35 -34.46 -50.09
C ASN A 154 -9.70 -34.99 -49.57
N GLY A 155 -9.67 -35.95 -48.64
CA GLY A 155 -10.88 -36.57 -48.09
C GLY A 155 -11.46 -37.71 -48.94
N GLU A 156 -10.86 -38.03 -50.08
CA GLU A 156 -11.26 -39.15 -50.93
C GLU A 156 -10.35 -40.36 -50.71
N LEU A 157 -10.96 -41.54 -50.67
CA LEU A 157 -10.26 -42.81 -50.54
C LEU A 157 -9.73 -43.25 -51.92
N VAL A 158 -8.42 -43.39 -52.04
CA VAL A 158 -7.73 -43.84 -53.26
C VAL A 158 -7.07 -45.19 -53.02
N CYS A 159 -7.33 -46.15 -53.90
CA CYS A 159 -6.75 -47.50 -53.84
C CYS A 159 -5.46 -47.54 -54.66
N LEU A 160 -4.36 -48.00 -54.05
CA LEU A 160 -3.01 -47.90 -54.59
C LEU A 160 -2.31 -49.27 -54.66
N GLU A 161 -1.34 -49.41 -55.56
CA GLU A 161 -0.65 -50.68 -55.81
C GLU A 161 0.57 -50.92 -54.91
N LYS A 162 1.27 -49.86 -54.51
CA LYS A 162 2.58 -49.97 -53.82
C LYS A 162 2.83 -48.96 -52.69
N SER A 163 2.00 -47.93 -52.52
CA SER A 163 2.21 -46.83 -51.56
C SER A 163 0.96 -46.58 -50.71
N GLY A 164 1.14 -46.15 -49.46
CA GLY A 164 0.05 -45.86 -48.54
C GLY A 164 -0.12 -46.90 -47.42
N LYS A 165 -1.26 -46.82 -46.71
CA LYS A 165 -1.59 -47.75 -45.62
C LYS A 165 -1.92 -49.12 -46.21
N LEU A 166 -1.31 -50.18 -45.67
CA LEU A 166 -1.51 -51.55 -46.15
C LEU A 166 -2.97 -52.00 -45.98
N LEU A 167 -3.47 -52.72 -46.98
CA LEU A 167 -4.85 -53.19 -47.05
C LEU A 167 -4.92 -54.72 -47.02
N ASN A 168 -5.59 -55.27 -46.01
CA ASN A 168 -5.83 -56.70 -45.88
C ASN A 168 -7.29 -57.04 -46.26
N CYS A 169 -7.45 -57.80 -47.34
CA CYS A 169 -8.76 -58.09 -47.96
C CYS A 169 -9.33 -59.47 -47.67
N TRP A 170 -8.67 -60.27 -46.82
CA TRP A 170 -9.06 -61.68 -46.60
C TRP A 170 -10.07 -61.76 -45.44
N ASP A 171 -11.03 -62.68 -45.54
CA ASP A 171 -12.14 -62.84 -44.61
C ASP A 171 -11.66 -63.26 -43.21
N GLU A 172 -12.12 -62.55 -42.17
CA GLU A 172 -12.29 -63.10 -40.83
C GLU A 172 -13.80 -63.15 -40.60
N GLN A 173 -14.41 -64.27 -41.01
CA GLN A 173 -15.60 -64.76 -40.31
C GLN A 173 -15.09 -65.54 -39.08
N ASN A 174 -15.57 -65.16 -37.90
CA ASN A 174 -15.32 -65.72 -36.55
C ASN A 174 -14.16 -65.14 -35.73
N SER A 175 -14.48 -64.22 -34.81
CA SER A 175 -14.19 -64.37 -33.38
C SER A 175 -14.81 -63.24 -32.56
N ASP A 176 -16.12 -63.32 -32.32
CA ASP A 176 -16.59 -63.05 -30.97
C ASP A 176 -16.34 -64.34 -30.15
N GLU A 177 -15.97 -64.17 -28.88
CA GLU A 177 -15.93 -65.16 -27.77
C GLU A 177 -14.63 -65.95 -27.44
N PHE A 178 -14.18 -65.74 -26.18
CA PHE A 178 -13.27 -66.52 -25.30
C PHE A 178 -11.74 -66.44 -25.44
N ALA A 179 -11.13 -65.61 -24.57
CA ALA A 179 -10.07 -66.08 -23.66
C ALA A 179 -10.04 -65.21 -22.37
N ALA A 180 -10.73 -65.69 -21.35
CA ALA A 180 -10.42 -65.37 -19.96
C ALA A 180 -9.11 -66.07 -19.55
N ALA A 181 -8.40 -65.43 -18.61
CA ALA A 181 -7.46 -66.01 -17.63
C ALA A 181 -6.18 -66.73 -18.12
N SER A 182 -5.04 -66.10 -17.81
CA SER A 182 -3.90 -66.80 -17.20
C SER A 182 -3.17 -65.82 -16.28
N CYS A 183 -3.21 -66.12 -14.98
CA CYS A 183 -2.18 -65.73 -14.04
C CYS A 183 -0.87 -66.43 -14.44
N GLY A 184 0.24 -65.72 -14.24
CA GLY A 184 1.62 -66.16 -14.37
C GLY A 184 2.52 -65.02 -13.95
#